data_AF-A0A0K2JB75-F1
#
_entry.id   AF-A0A0K2JB75-F1
#
_cell.length_a   1.000
_cell.length_b   1.000
_cell.length_c   1.000
_cell.angle_alpha   90.00
_cell.angle_beta   90.00
_cell.angle_gamma   90.00
#
_symmetry.space_group_name_H-M   'P 1'
#
loop_
_entity.id
_entity.type
_entity.pdbx_description
1 polymer ?
#
loop_
_entity_poly.entity_id
_entity_poly.type
_entity_poly.pdbx_seq_one_letter_code
_entity_poly.pdbx_strand_id
1 'polypeptide(L)'
;MPKIIVESKNILRSRVARKNIKIYKLKINDERTEDIMPNVKNEIAMDYGEQTIQVYNSFFEKSPKKVIDVNSETQEYIITLHYKIWITLFFVHFIMTQLIIMQNIKTAFVTISITIIEIAILIYFGAFELKEVKK
;
A
#
# COMPACT_ATOMS: atom_id res chain seq x y z
N MET A 1 -18.19 1.42 -21.96
CA MET A 1 -17.03 0.73 -21.36
C MET A 1 -17.23 0.73 -19.86
N PRO A 2 -17.08 -0.43 -19.19
CA PRO A 2 -17.19 -0.50 -17.74
C PRO A 2 -16.04 0.30 -17.10
N LYS A 3 -16.29 0.85 -15.92
CA LYS A 3 -15.34 1.68 -15.20
C LYS A 3 -15.26 1.23 -13.75
N ILE A 4 -14.07 1.27 -13.19
CA ILE A 4 -13.89 1.22 -11.74
C ILE A 4 -13.56 2.62 -11.24
N ILE A 5 -14.06 2.93 -10.05
CA ILE A 5 -13.70 4.16 -9.34
C ILE A 5 -12.77 3.77 -8.22
N VAL A 6 -11.55 4.31 -8.24
CA VAL A 6 -10.54 4.03 -7.22
C VAL A 6 -10.24 5.32 -6.45
N GLU A 7 -10.50 5.28 -5.15
CA GLU A 7 -10.17 6.37 -4.24
C GLU A 7 -9.13 5.90 -3.23
N SER A 8 -7.99 6.60 -3.15
CA SER A 8 -7.06 6.36 -2.05
C SER A 8 -7.40 7.26 -0.87
N LYS A 9 -7.64 6.69 0.31
CA LYS A 9 -7.73 7.47 1.55
C LYS A 9 -6.36 7.55 2.19
N ASN A 10 -5.68 8.67 1.99
CA ASN A 10 -4.39 8.92 2.62
C ASN A 10 -4.61 9.68 3.94
N ILE A 11 -4.30 9.06 5.08
CA ILE A 11 -4.57 9.62 6.43
C ILE A 11 -3.57 10.76 6.77
N LEU A 12 -2.49 10.92 6.01
CA LEU A 12 -1.49 11.97 6.24
C LEU A 12 -1.97 13.35 5.71
N ARG A 13 -2.74 14.06 6.53
CA ARG A 13 -3.19 15.45 6.36
C ARG A 13 -2.07 16.51 6.51
N SER A 14 -0.84 16.24 6.08
CA SER A 14 0.24 17.24 6.16
C SER A 14 0.29 18.12 4.89
N ARG A 15 0.26 19.45 5.05
CA ARG A 15 0.44 20.41 3.92
C ARG A 15 1.78 20.23 3.20
N VAL A 16 2.81 19.77 3.90
CA VAL A 16 4.17 19.56 3.36
C VAL A 16 4.25 18.29 2.50
N ALA A 17 3.39 17.29 2.78
CA ALA A 17 3.30 16.05 2.01
C ALA A 17 2.62 16.20 0.63
N ARG A 18 1.99 17.35 0.34
CA ARG A 18 1.33 17.61 -0.96
C ARG A 18 2.31 17.77 -2.12
N LYS A 19 3.59 18.07 -1.88
CA LYS A 19 4.56 18.32 -2.96
C LYS A 19 5.33 17.07 -3.39
N ASN A 20 5.35 16.04 -2.55
CA ASN A 20 5.90 14.70 -2.80
C ASN A 20 4.77 13.66 -2.79
N ILE A 21 3.67 13.96 -3.49
CA ILE A 21 2.55 13.04 -3.62
C ILE A 21 3.06 11.79 -4.35
N LYS A 22 3.34 10.72 -3.60
CA LYS A 22 3.60 9.39 -4.16
C LYS A 22 2.36 8.99 -4.94
N ILE A 23 2.47 9.03 -6.25
CA ILE A 23 1.45 8.54 -7.18
C ILE A 23 1.35 7.03 -6.93
N TYR A 24 0.18 6.55 -6.51
CA TYR A 24 -0.04 5.11 -6.42
C TYR A 24 -0.18 4.57 -7.83
N LYS A 25 0.35 3.38 -8.10
CA LYS A 25 0.19 2.73 -9.39
C LYS A 25 -0.81 1.61 -9.28
N LEU A 26 -1.86 1.63 -10.10
CA LEU A 26 -2.77 0.51 -10.27
C LEU A 26 -2.25 -0.38 -11.38
N LYS A 27 -1.94 -1.62 -11.06
CA LYS A 27 -1.70 -2.68 -12.01
C LYS A 27 -3.00 -3.42 -12.29
N ILE A 28 -3.29 -3.65 -13.57
CA ILE A 28 -4.48 -4.34 -14.08
C ILE A 28 -3.99 -5.48 -14.95
N ASN A 29 -4.42 -6.72 -14.65
CA ASN A 29 -4.06 -7.94 -15.38
C ASN A 29 -2.56 -8.18 -15.53
N ASP A 30 -1.75 -7.61 -14.64
CA ASP A 30 -0.30 -7.58 -14.76
C ASP A 30 0.27 -6.90 -16.03
N GLU A 31 -0.58 -6.34 -16.89
CA GLU A 31 -0.25 -5.80 -18.21
C GLU A 31 -0.36 -4.28 -18.27
N ARG A 32 -1.45 -3.71 -17.74
CA ARG A 32 -1.70 -2.27 -17.76
C ARG A 32 -1.36 -1.66 -16.41
N THR A 33 -0.73 -0.49 -16.44
CA THR A 33 -0.42 0.29 -15.24
C THR A 33 -0.97 1.69 -15.37
N GLU A 34 -1.72 2.14 -14.37
CA GLU A 34 -2.29 3.49 -14.32
C GLU A 34 -1.87 4.22 -13.05
N ASP A 35 -1.71 5.54 -13.18
CA ASP A 35 -1.36 6.41 -12.08
C ASP A 35 -2.63 6.88 -11.34
N ILE A 36 -2.72 6.59 -10.05
CA ILE A 36 -3.81 6.99 -9.16
C ILE A 36 -3.36 8.20 -8.35
N MET A 37 -4.06 9.33 -8.55
CA MET A 37 -3.91 10.52 -7.72
C MET A 37 -4.54 10.30 -6.34
N PRO A 38 -3.81 10.59 -5.25
CA PRO A 38 -4.36 10.34 -3.92
C PRO A 38 -5.40 11.37 -3.50
N ASN A 39 -6.37 10.93 -2.69
CA ASN A 39 -7.50 11.71 -2.18
C ASN A 39 -8.39 12.31 -3.29
N VAL A 40 -8.38 11.70 -4.47
CA VAL A 40 -9.26 12.00 -5.59
C VAL A 40 -9.90 10.69 -6.06
N LYS A 41 -11.14 10.78 -6.58
CA LYS A 41 -11.78 9.65 -7.26
C LYS A 41 -11.14 9.51 -8.65
N ASN A 42 -10.43 8.42 -8.88
CA ASN A 42 -9.83 8.12 -10.18
C ASN A 42 -10.76 7.17 -10.92
N GLU A 43 -11.24 7.58 -12.09
CA GLU A 43 -12.04 6.72 -12.97
C GLU A 43 -11.13 6.00 -13.95
N ILE A 44 -11.18 4.67 -13.93
CA ILE A 44 -10.33 3.83 -14.77
C ILE A 44 -11.22 2.97 -15.64
N ALA A 45 -11.09 3.13 -16.96
CA ALA A 45 -11.82 2.32 -17.94
C ALA A 45 -11.26 0.90 -17.95
N MET A 46 -12.14 -0.09 -17.85
CA MET A 46 -11.81 -1.51 -17.81
C MET A 46 -12.38 -2.25 -19.03
N ASP A 47 -11.78 -3.39 -19.33
CA ASP A 47 -12.33 -4.35 -20.29
C ASP A 47 -13.29 -5.29 -19.57
N TYR A 48 -14.25 -5.85 -20.30
CA TYR A 48 -15.22 -6.79 -19.74
C TYR A 48 -14.58 -8.11 -19.32
N GLY A 49 -15.22 -8.81 -18.38
CA GLY A 49 -14.79 -10.12 -17.88
C GLY A 49 -13.96 -10.06 -16.59
N GLU A 50 -13.31 -11.17 -16.27
CA GLU A 50 -12.48 -11.27 -15.06
C GLU A 50 -11.19 -10.47 -15.23
N GLN A 51 -10.97 -9.52 -14.32
CA GLN A 51 -9.75 -8.74 -14.25
C GLN A 51 -9.10 -8.86 -12.87
N THR A 52 -7.79 -8.72 -12.83
CA THR A 52 -7.02 -8.67 -11.59
C THR A 52 -6.49 -7.27 -11.36
N ILE A 53 -6.76 -6.71 -10.19
CA ILE A 53 -6.27 -5.40 -9.79
C ILE A 53 -5.29 -5.52 -8.63
N GLN A 54 -4.20 -4.75 -8.69
CA GLN A 54 -3.19 -4.67 -7.65
C GLN A 54 -2.65 -3.24 -7.57
N VAL A 55 -2.62 -2.67 -6.38
CA VAL A 55 -2.04 -1.35 -6.16
C VAL A 55 -0.61 -1.51 -5.69
N TYR A 56 0.29 -0.64 -6.16
CA TYR A 56 1.66 -0.61 -5.70
C TYR A 56 2.23 0.81 -5.67
N ASN A 57 3.39 0.94 -5.02
CA ASN A 57 4.13 2.19 -4.90
C ASN A 57 5.62 1.94 -5.18
N SER A 58 6.39 3.00 -5.43
CA SER A 58 7.82 2.95 -5.78
C SER A 58 8.74 2.31 -4.73
N PHE A 59 8.25 2.03 -3.51
CA PHE A 59 9.03 1.50 -2.38
C PHE A 59 8.83 -0.01 -2.16
N PHE A 60 8.55 -0.78 -3.22
CA PHE A 60 8.27 -2.22 -3.18
C PHE A 60 6.96 -2.63 -2.48
N GLU A 61 6.12 -1.68 -2.11
CA GLU A 61 4.83 -1.96 -1.49
C GLU A 61 3.81 -2.39 -2.54
N LYS A 62 3.13 -3.52 -2.33
CA LYS A 62 2.06 -4.04 -3.18
C LYS A 62 0.88 -4.47 -2.32
N SER A 63 -0.34 -4.15 -2.75
CA SER A 63 -1.54 -4.77 -2.19
C SER A 63 -1.63 -6.24 -2.62
N PRO A 64 -2.42 -7.07 -1.93
CA PRO A 64 -2.87 -8.34 -2.48
C PRO A 64 -3.53 -8.12 -3.85
N LYS A 65 -3.36 -9.10 -4.76
CA LYS A 65 -4.11 -9.10 -6.03
C LYS A 65 -5.57 -9.40 -5.72
N LYS A 66 -6.48 -8.64 -6.30
CA LYS A 66 -7.93 -8.87 -6.18
C LYS A 66 -8.51 -9.17 -7.56
N VAL A 67 -9.22 -10.29 -7.68
CA VAL A 67 -9.98 -10.64 -8.89
C VAL A 67 -11.33 -9.92 -8.83
N ILE A 68 -11.71 -9.27 -9.92
CA ILE A 68 -12.96 -8.52 -10.07
C ILE A 68 -13.65 -9.02 -11.35
N ASP A 69 -14.96 -9.22 -11.30
CA ASP A 69 -15.75 -9.52 -12.51
C ASP A 69 -16.35 -8.21 -13.03
N VAL A 70 -15.86 -7.76 -14.18
CA VAL A 70 -16.22 -6.49 -14.82
C VAL A 70 -17.46 -6.67 -15.70
N ASN A 71 -18.48 -7.35 -15.17
CA ASN A 71 -19.80 -7.54 -15.80
C ASN A 71 -20.95 -6.92 -15.00
N SER A 72 -20.74 -6.56 -13.73
CA SER A 72 -21.71 -5.84 -12.91
C SER A 72 -21.37 -4.36 -12.82
N GLU A 73 -22.40 -3.54 -12.59
CA GLU A 73 -22.40 -2.09 -12.39
C GLU A 73 -21.15 -1.51 -11.69
N THR A 74 -20.81 -0.28 -12.07
CA THR A 74 -19.74 0.58 -11.54
C THR A 74 -19.29 0.20 -10.13
N GLN A 75 -18.16 -0.51 -10.03
CA GLN A 75 -17.61 -0.95 -8.74
C GLN A 75 -16.68 0.14 -8.17
N GLU A 76 -16.95 0.53 -6.93
CA GLU A 76 -16.13 1.49 -6.20
C GLU A 76 -15.12 0.74 -5.29
N TYR A 77 -13.84 1.10 -5.41
CA TYR A 77 -12.76 0.54 -4.60
C TYR A 77 -12.07 1.64 -3.80
N ILE A 78 -11.85 1.36 -2.51
CA ILE A 78 -11.06 2.23 -1.63
C ILE A 78 -9.74 1.55 -1.32
N ILE A 79 -8.67 2.30 -1.53
CA ILE A 79 -7.31 1.94 -1.10
C ILE A 79 -7.07 2.58 0.26
N THR A 80 -6.77 1.74 1.25
CA THR A 80 -6.39 2.18 2.60
C THR A 80 -4.93 1.85 2.86
N LEU A 81 -4.16 2.85 3.27
CA LEU A 81 -2.79 2.68 3.75
C LEU A 81 -2.79 2.60 5.28
N HIS A 82 -2.33 1.49 5.85
CA HIS A 82 -2.28 1.27 7.30
C HIS A 82 -1.01 1.86 7.93
N TYR A 83 -0.83 3.19 7.84
CA TYR A 83 0.39 3.89 8.30
C TYR A 83 0.66 3.75 9.81
N LYS A 84 -0.36 3.45 10.62
CA LYS A 84 -0.21 3.21 12.07
C LYS A 84 0.71 2.02 12.35
N ILE A 85 0.57 0.93 11.58
CA ILE A 85 1.38 -0.29 11.74
C ILE A 85 2.86 0.03 11.46
N TRP A 86 3.11 0.83 10.42
CA TRP A 86 4.44 1.32 10.06
C TRP A 86 5.08 2.17 11.15
N ILE A 87 4.36 3.17 11.66
CA ILE A 87 4.87 4.04 12.74
C ILE A 87 5.22 3.18 13.96
N THR A 88 4.33 2.28 14.37
CA THR A 88 4.55 1.44 15.55
C THR A 88 5.77 0.54 15.37
N LEU A 89 5.92 -0.13 14.23
CA LEU A 89 7.09 -0.97 13.94
C LEU A 89 8.38 -0.15 13.91
N PHE A 90 8.37 1.04 13.29
CA PHE A 90 9.53 1.93 13.26
C PHE A 90 9.97 2.35 14.67
N PHE A 91 9.03 2.71 15.56
CA PHE A 91 9.37 3.06 16.94
C PHE A 91 9.94 1.87 17.71
N VAL A 92 9.37 0.68 17.55
CA VAL A 92 9.89 -0.55 18.17
C VAL A 92 11.30 -0.83 17.66
N HIS A 93 11.53 -0.74 16.34
CA HIS A 93 12.85 -0.91 15.73
C HIS A 93 13.89 0.04 16.32
N PHE A 94 13.52 1.32 16.42
CA PHE A 94 14.39 2.37 16.93
C PHE A 94 14.80 2.08 18.38
N ILE A 95 13.83 1.75 19.25
CA ILE A 95 14.10 1.41 20.66
C ILE A 95 15.02 0.19 20.74
N MET A 96 14.73 -0.87 20.00
CA MET A 96 15.56 -2.09 20.00
C MET A 96 16.99 -1.80 19.53
N THR A 97 17.15 -0.98 18.49
CA THR A 97 18.47 -0.59 17.99
C THR A 97 19.27 0.18 19.04
N GLN A 98 18.65 1.13 19.75
CA GLN A 98 19.31 1.85 20.84
C GLN A 98 19.74 0.91 21.98
N LEU A 99 18.88 -0.06 22.35
CA LEU A 99 19.21 -1.05 23.38
C LEU A 99 20.41 -1.93 22.98
N ILE A 100 20.49 -2.35 21.72
CA ILE A 100 21.61 -3.16 21.20
C ILE A 100 22.92 -2.35 21.23
N ILE A 101 22.87 -1.06 20.85
CA ILE A 101 24.02 -0.15 20.92
C ILE A 101 24.49 0.00 22.38
N MET A 102 23.57 0.24 23.32
CA MET A 102 23.88 0.37 24.75
C MET A 102 24.53 -0.89 25.34
N GLN A 103 24.15 -2.08 24.85
CA GLN A 103 24.70 -3.35 25.31
C GLN A 103 26.01 -3.76 24.61
N ASN A 104 26.54 -2.94 23.69
CA ASN A 104 27.79 -3.20 22.95
C ASN A 104 27.82 -4.56 22.23
N ILE A 105 26.64 -5.09 21.88
CA ILE A 105 26.48 -6.31 21.09
C ILE A 105 26.95 -6.03 19.66
N LYS A 106 27.40 -7.04 18.91
CA LYS A 106 27.66 -6.91 17.46
C LYS A 106 26.43 -6.37 16.75
N THR A 107 26.41 -5.06 16.54
CA THR A 107 25.25 -4.24 16.17
C THR A 107 24.71 -4.59 14.80
N ALA A 108 25.58 -4.92 13.84
CA ALA A 108 25.17 -5.16 12.45
C ALA A 108 24.27 -6.39 12.28
N PHE A 109 24.65 -7.54 12.82
CA PHE A 109 23.91 -8.79 12.59
C PHE A 109 22.51 -8.77 13.23
N VAL A 110 22.40 -8.26 14.46
CA VAL A 110 21.13 -8.20 15.19
C VAL A 110 20.19 -7.17 14.54
N THR A 111 20.69 -5.99 14.20
CA THR A 111 19.88 -4.95 13.55
C THR A 111 19.35 -5.42 12.19
N ILE A 112 20.20 -6.03 11.35
CA ILE A 112 19.79 -6.58 10.04
C ILE A 112 18.72 -7.67 10.22
N SER A 113 18.88 -8.56 11.20
CA SER A 113 17.91 -9.63 11.47
C SER A 113 16.54 -9.07 11.87
N ILE A 114 16.52 -8.05 12.73
CA ILE A 114 15.29 -7.37 13.14
C ILE A 114 14.65 -6.67 11.94
N THR A 115 15.41 -5.94 11.12
CA THR A 115 14.89 -5.26 9.93
C THR A 115 14.24 -6.24 8.96
N ILE A 116 14.83 -7.43 8.75
CA ILE A 116 14.24 -8.46 7.87
C ILE A 116 12.90 -8.96 8.43
N ILE A 117 12.83 -9.21 9.74
CA ILE A 117 11.58 -9.65 10.40
C ILE A 117 10.50 -8.58 10.28
N GLU A 118 10.84 -7.30 10.45
CA GLU A 118 9.90 -6.19 10.31
C GLU A 118 9.37 -6.04 8.88
N ILE A 119 10.24 -6.17 7.88
CA ILE A 119 9.82 -6.17 6.47
C ILE A 119 8.86 -7.35 6.22
N ALA A 120 9.15 -8.54 6.75
CA ALA A 120 8.26 -9.69 6.62
C ALA A 120 6.90 -9.46 7.28
N ILE A 121 6.86 -8.86 8.48
CA ILE A 121 5.63 -8.47 9.18
C ILE A 121 4.83 -7.46 8.35
N LEU A 122 5.49 -6.44 7.79
CA LEU A 122 4.84 -5.42 6.96
C LEU A 122 4.24 -5.99 5.67
N ILE A 123 4.92 -6.96 5.05
CA ILE A 123 4.39 -7.69 3.89
C ILE A 123 3.17 -8.53 4.30
N TYR A 124 3.26 -9.25 5.42
CA TYR A 124 2.20 -10.14 5.91
C TYR A 124 0.92 -9.40 6.28
N PHE A 125 1.03 -8.31 7.04
CA PHE A 125 -0.13 -7.51 7.47
C PHE A 125 -0.72 -6.64 6.35
N GLY A 126 -0.02 -6.51 5.21
CA GLY A 126 -0.47 -5.75 4.06
C GLY A 126 -0.47 -4.25 4.35
N ALA A 127 0.58 -3.55 3.92
CA ALA A 127 0.65 -2.09 4.02
C ALA A 127 -0.55 -1.39 3.34
N PHE A 128 -1.08 -2.03 2.27
CA PHE A 128 -2.25 -1.57 1.53
C PHE A 128 -3.39 -2.58 1.59
N GLU A 129 -4.57 -2.06 1.92
CA GLU A 129 -5.80 -2.81 1.87
C GLU A 129 -6.68 -2.25 0.74
N LEU A 130 -7.13 -3.14 -0.15
CA LEU A 130 -8.05 -2.80 -1.24
C LEU A 130 -9.43 -3.37 -0.93
N LYS A 131 -10.35 -2.47 -0.55
CA LYS A 131 -11.73 -2.83 -0.20
C LYS A 131 -12.69 -2.39 -1.29
N GLU A 132 -13.65 -3.25 -1.58
CA GLU A 132 -14.81 -2.88 -2.40
C GLU A 132 -15.82 -2.17 -1.52
N VAL A 133 -16.39 -1.08 -2.01
CA VAL A 133 -17.48 -0.37 -1.36
C VAL A 133 -18.77 -0.96 -1.89
N LYS A 134 -19.35 -1.90 -1.15
CA LYS A 134 -20.70 -2.37 -1.43
C LYS A 134 -21.68 -1.27 -1.03
N LYS A 135 -22.51 -0.83 -1.97
CA LYS A 135 -23.67 0.04 -1.68
C LYS A 135 -24.71 -0.72 -0.88
#